data_AF-A0A285BIF7-F1
#
_entry.id   AF-A0A285BIF7-F1
#
_cell.length_a   1.000
_cell.length_b   1.000
_cell.length_c   1.000
_cell.angle_alpha   90.00
_cell.angle_beta   90.00
_cell.angle_gamma   90.00
#
_symmetry.space_group_name_H-M   'P 1'
#
loop_
_entity.id
_entity.type
_entity.pdbx_description
1 polymer ?
#
loop_
_entity_poly.entity_id
_entity_poly.type
_entity_poly.pdbx_seq_one_letter_code
_entity_poly.pdbx_strand_id
1 'polypeptide(L)'
;MELFGLASYKAIGGKNTEIFVRINNPMKLRRFVIQNYFNLILTEIEMRRKRPQEVLIGFMSSNLSDEERCNVIENDYLGRYDEVTRLLK
;
A
#
# COMPACT_ATOMS: atom_id res chain seq x y z
N MET A 1 -14.76 8.55 12.88
CA MET A 1 -13.35 8.83 13.21
C MET A 1 -12.94 10.12 12.53
N GLU A 2 -12.08 10.92 13.16
CA GLU A 2 -11.52 12.13 12.55
C GLU A 2 -10.25 11.80 11.76
N LEU A 3 -10.13 12.39 10.56
CA LEU A 3 -8.91 12.34 9.77
C LEU A 3 -8.06 13.58 10.11
N PHE A 4 -7.02 13.38 10.91
CA PHE A 4 -6.02 14.40 11.25
C PHE A 4 -6.58 15.72 11.83
N GLY A 5 -7.78 15.74 12.40
CA GLY A 5 -8.44 16.97 12.92
C GLY A 5 -8.80 18.00 11.83
N LEU A 6 -8.79 17.61 10.56
CA LEU A 6 -9.02 18.47 9.40
C LEU A 6 -10.28 18.11 8.63
N ALA A 7 -10.66 16.83 8.68
CA ALA A 7 -11.80 16.30 8.00
C ALA A 7 -12.45 15.18 8.81
N SER A 8 -13.75 15.02 8.64
CA SER A 8 -14.49 13.86 9.14
C SER A 8 -14.65 12.88 7.99
N TYR A 9 -14.42 11.58 8.24
CA TYR A 9 -14.66 10.52 7.27
C TYR A 9 -15.63 9.47 7.81
N LYS A 10 -16.40 8.87 6.90
CA LYS A 10 -17.31 7.76 7.16
C LYS A 10 -17.06 6.69 6.12
N ALA A 11 -16.71 5.47 6.57
CA ALA A 11 -16.62 4.30 5.73
C ALA A 11 -17.89 3.47 5.91
N ILE A 12 -18.60 3.17 4.82
CA ILE A 12 -19.77 2.29 4.83
C ILE A 12 -19.36 1.01 4.12
N GLY A 13 -19.38 -0.12 4.84
CA GLY A 13 -19.02 -1.43 4.28
C GLY A 13 -20.15 -2.02 3.44
N GLY A 14 -19.81 -2.43 2.21
CA GLY A 14 -20.71 -3.02 1.21
C GLY A 14 -19.99 -3.10 -0.15
N LYS A 15 -20.59 -3.80 -1.13
CA LYS A 15 -20.01 -4.23 -2.43
C LYS A 15 -19.25 -3.15 -3.23
N ASN A 16 -19.44 -1.87 -2.91
CA ASN A 16 -18.65 -0.73 -3.37
C ASN A 16 -18.23 0.12 -2.17
N THR A 17 -16.93 0.18 -1.86
CA THR A 17 -16.43 1.05 -0.78
C THR A 17 -16.36 2.49 -1.29
N GLU A 18 -17.24 3.35 -0.81
CA GLU A 18 -17.21 4.79 -1.06
C GLU A 18 -16.67 5.52 0.18
N ILE A 19 -15.69 6.40 -0.02
CA ILE A 19 -15.09 7.23 1.03
C ILE A 19 -15.52 8.68 0.83
N PHE A 20 -16.31 9.20 1.78
CA PHE A 20 -16.70 10.61 1.81
C PHE A 20 -15.79 11.39 2.76
N VAL A 21 -15.11 12.42 2.24
CA VAL A 21 -14.23 13.32 3.00
C VAL A 21 -14.79 14.74 2.95
N ARG A 22 -15.13 15.30 4.12
CA ARG A 22 -15.56 16.71 4.24
C ARG A 22 -14.43 17.55 4.81
N ILE A 23 -13.98 18.54 4.03
CA ILE A 23 -12.93 19.48 4.45
C ILE A 23 -13.58 20.72 5.05
N ASN A 24 -13.35 20.95 6.35
CA ASN A 24 -13.96 22.09 7.04
C ASN A 24 -13.19 23.40 6.82
N ASN A 25 -11.89 23.33 6.51
CA ASN A 25 -11.07 24.51 6.25
C ASN A 25 -10.10 24.27 5.08
N PRO A 26 -10.42 24.75 3.86
CA PRO A 26 -9.59 24.52 2.67
C PRO A 26 -8.25 25.27 2.72
N MET A 27 -8.14 26.36 3.50
CA MET A 27 -6.88 27.10 3.65
C MET A 27 -5.85 26.35 4.49
N LYS A 28 -6.28 25.60 5.51
CA LYS A 28 -5.39 24.71 6.25
C LYS A 28 -4.80 23.63 5.34
N LEU A 29 -5.64 23.03 4.49
CA LEU A 29 -5.19 22.02 3.52
C LEU A 29 -4.13 22.59 2.57
N ARG A 30 -4.37 23.78 1.99
CA ARG A 30 -3.39 24.44 1.12
C ARG A 30 -2.05 24.68 1.82
N ARG A 31 -2.05 25.08 3.09
CA ARG A 31 -0.80 25.26 3.85
C ARG A 31 -0.04 23.95 4.04
N PHE A 32 -0.73 22.85 4.33
CA PHE A 32 -0.08 21.53 4.43
C PHE A 32 0.41 20.98 3.09
N VAL A 33 -0.23 21.34 1.98
CA VAL A 33 0.24 20.95 0.63
C VAL A 33 1.43 21.78 0.17
N ILE A 34 1.50 23.06 0.59
CA ILE A 34 2.64 23.95 0.29
C ILE A 34 3.87 23.58 1.15
N GLN A 35 3.65 23.02 2.34
CA GLN A 35 4.71 22.43 3.14
C GLN A 35 4.95 20.98 2.68
N ASN A 36 6.18 20.48 2.77
CA ASN A 36 6.46 19.05 2.57
C ASN A 36 5.87 18.28 3.76
N TYR A 37 4.57 17.99 3.71
CA TYR A 37 3.89 17.21 4.74
C TYR A 37 4.52 15.81 4.83
N PHE A 38 5.28 15.60 5.89
CA PHE A 38 5.88 14.31 6.22
C PHE A 38 5.09 13.68 7.37
N ASN A 39 4.38 12.60 7.07
CA ASN A 39 3.68 11.82 8.08
C ASN A 39 4.34 10.45 8.17
N LEU A 40 5.03 10.21 9.29
CA LEU A 40 5.79 8.98 9.51
C LEU A 40 4.93 7.71 9.33
N ILE A 41 3.66 7.74 9.77
CA ILE A 41 2.75 6.60 9.64
C ILE A 41 2.41 6.34 8.18
N LEU A 42 2.08 7.37 7.40
CA LEU A 42 1.81 7.23 5.97
C LEU A 42 3.07 6.80 5.22
N THR A 43 4.24 7.34 5.57
CA THR A 43 5.53 6.93 5.00
C THR A 43 5.83 5.46 5.31
N GLU A 44 5.58 5.00 6.54
CA GLU A 44 5.72 3.58 6.89
C GLU A 44 4.75 2.68 6.13
N ILE A 45 3.49 3.10 5.96
CA ILE A 45 2.51 2.35 5.18
C ILE A 45 2.97 2.20 3.73
N GLU A 46 3.41 3.28 3.10
CA GLU A 46 3.94 3.26 1.73
C GLU A 46 5.21 2.40 1.63
N MET A 47 6.13 2.50 2.60
CA MET A 47 7.33 1.66 2.64
C MET A 47 6.99 0.17 2.77
N ARG A 48 6.03 -0.18 3.65
CA ARG A 48 5.58 -1.58 3.82
C ARG A 48 4.84 -2.11 2.59
N ARG A 49 4.19 -1.24 1.82
CA ARG A 49 3.46 -1.60 0.60
C ARG A 49 4.39 -1.93 -0.56
N LYS A 50 5.54 -1.26 -0.67
CA LYS A 50 6.44 -1.35 -1.82
C LYS A 50 6.85 -2.80 -2.14
N ARG A 51 7.31 -3.55 -1.14
CA ARG A 51 7.83 -4.91 -1.33
C ARG A 51 6.77 -5.93 -1.77
N PRO A 52 5.61 -6.06 -1.10
CA PRO A 52 4.51 -6.90 -1.59
C PRO A 52 4.08 -6.54 -3.01
N GLN A 53 4.09 -5.25 -3.35
CA GLN A 53 3.69 -4.78 -4.67
C GLN A 53 4.70 -5.19 -5.76
N GLU A 54 6.00 -5.12 -5.48
CA GLU A 54 7.07 -5.60 -6.36
C GLU A 54 6.98 -7.13 -6.57
N VAL A 55 6.79 -7.89 -5.49
CA VAL A 55 6.65 -9.36 -5.55
C VAL A 55 5.42 -9.75 -6.37
N LEU A 56 4.27 -9.11 -6.15
CA LEU A 56 3.04 -9.38 -6.89
C LEU A 56 3.19 -9.08 -8.38
N ILE A 57 3.80 -7.94 -8.74
CA ILE A 57 4.04 -7.57 -10.13
C ILE A 57 4.96 -8.59 -10.80
N GLY A 58 6.07 -8.96 -10.16
CA GLY A 58 6.98 -9.98 -10.68
C GLY A 58 6.28 -11.32 -10.86
N PHE A 59 5.57 -11.79 -9.83
CA PHE A 59 4.85 -13.07 -9.86
C PHE A 59 3.82 -13.16 -10.99
N MET A 60 3.10 -12.08 -11.26
CA MET A 60 2.08 -12.03 -12.32
C MET A 60 2.69 -11.86 -13.73
N SER A 61 3.85 -11.22 -13.84
CA SER A 61 4.48 -10.90 -15.12
C SER A 61 5.47 -11.96 -15.60
N SER A 62 5.97 -12.81 -14.70
CA SER A 62 6.93 -13.87 -15.02
C SER A 62 6.24 -15.13 -15.54
N ASN A 63 6.89 -15.78 -16.52
CA ASN A 63 6.44 -17.07 -17.03
C ASN A 63 7.00 -18.21 -16.17
N LEU A 64 6.33 -18.46 -15.04
CA LEU A 64 6.70 -19.47 -14.05
C LEU A 64 5.84 -20.73 -14.22
N SER A 65 6.47 -21.90 -14.06
CA SER A 65 5.78 -23.18 -13.86
C SER A 65 5.00 -23.20 -12.53
N ASP A 66 4.11 -24.17 -12.38
CA ASP A 66 3.32 -24.33 -11.16
C ASP A 66 4.20 -24.57 -9.92
N GLU A 67 5.30 -25.29 -10.08
CA GLU A 67 6.27 -25.54 -9.01
C GLU A 67 7.01 -24.26 -8.61
N GLU A 68 7.47 -23.47 -9.59
CA GLU A 68 8.13 -22.19 -9.35
C GLU A 68 7.17 -21.19 -8.70
N ARG A 69 5.89 -21.18 -9.09
CA ARG A 69 4.85 -20.36 -8.44
C ARG A 69 4.68 -20.72 -6.97
N CYS A 70 4.60 -22.02 -6.67
CA CYS A 70 4.51 -22.51 -5.30
C CYS A 70 5.74 -22.07 -4.48
N ASN A 71 6.93 -22.24 -5.05
CA ASN A 71 8.19 -21.83 -4.42
C ASN A 71 8.25 -20.32 -4.15
N VAL A 72 7.76 -19.46 -5.06
CA VAL A 72 7.71 -18.01 -4.82
C VAL A 72 6.80 -17.69 -3.63
N ILE A 73 5.61 -18.28 -3.57
CA ILE A 73 4.64 -18.06 -2.47
C ILE A 73 5.23 -18.54 -1.14
N GLU A 74 5.82 -19.74 -1.11
CA GLU A 74 6.40 -20.30 0.11
C GLU A 74 7.59 -19.45 0.60
N ASN A 75 8.51 -19.08 -0.30
CA ASN A 75 9.65 -18.26 0.08
C ASN A 75 9.24 -16.85 0.55
N ASP A 76 8.20 -16.24 -0.04
CA ASP A 76 7.66 -14.95 0.43
C ASP A 76 7.06 -15.07 1.84
N TYR A 77 6.27 -16.12 2.08
CA TYR A 77 5.65 -16.38 3.38
C TYR A 77 6.67 -16.69 4.48
N LEU A 78 7.77 -17.37 4.13
CA LEU A 78 8.89 -17.67 5.04
C LEU A 78 9.88 -16.52 5.21
N GLY A 79 9.68 -15.38 4.52
CA GLY A 79 10.59 -14.23 4.57
C GLY A 79 11.94 -14.45 3.88
N ARG A 80 12.05 -15.45 2.99
CA ARG A 80 13.25 -15.78 2.19
C ARG A 80 13.34 -14.88 0.96
N TYR A 81 13.50 -13.60 1.24
CA TYR A 81 13.42 -12.49 0.30
C TYR A 81 14.43 -12.51 -0.86
N ASP A 82 15.61 -13.05 -0.62
CA ASP A 82 16.64 -13.18 -1.66
C ASP A 82 16.26 -14.25 -2.69
N GLU A 83 15.63 -15.35 -2.24
CA GLU A 83 15.16 -16.42 -3.14
C GLU A 83 13.97 -15.96 -3.98
N VAL A 84 13.03 -15.22 -3.38
CA VAL A 84 11.93 -14.58 -4.13
C VAL A 84 12.48 -13.67 -5.23
N THR A 85 13.52 -12.89 -4.93
CA THR A 85 14.14 -11.99 -5.90
C THR A 85 14.86 -12.73 -7.02
N ARG A 86 15.41 -13.92 -6.76
CA ARG A 86 16.03 -14.77 -7.78
C ARG A 86 14.99 -15.42 -8.69
N LEU A 87 13.88 -15.88 -8.12
CA LEU A 87 12.80 -16.55 -8.86
C LEU A 87 11.99 -15.58 -9.73
N LEU A 88 11.97 -14.28 -9.38
CA LEU A 88 11.24 -13.24 -10.12
C LEU A 88 12.12 -12.42 -11.10
N LYS A 89 13.37 -12.81 -11.31
CA LYS A 89 14.28 -12.23 -12.32
C LYS A 89 14.25 -13.02 -13.62
#